data_AF-A0A090WZX6-F1
#
_entry.id   AF-A0A090WZX6-F1
#
_cell.length_a   1.000
_cell.length_b   1.000
_cell.length_c   1.000
_cell.angle_alpha   90.00
_cell.angle_beta   90.00
_cell.angle_gamma   90.00
#
_symmetry.space_group_name_H-M   'P 1'
#
loop_
_entity.id
_entity.type
_entity.pdbx_description
1 polymer ?
#
loop_
_entity_poly.entity_id
_entity_poly.type
_entity_poly.pdbx_seq_one_letter_code
_entity_poly.pdbx_strand_id
1 'polypeptide(L)'
;MLVLILLVGVFGYMMISDYTAIDALYMTVITVTTVGFGEVVPLDNNSKIFTIFLILTSIVIVGYALSTITEYILSKDHIEELKQKKMQKKN
;
A
#
# COMPACT_ATOMS: atom_id res chain seq x y z
N MET A 1 6.63 1.31 -6.00
CA MET A 1 5.24 1.20 -6.51
C MET A 1 4.22 1.70 -5.49
N LEU A 2 4.29 1.29 -4.22
CA LEU A 2 3.39 1.81 -3.16
C LEU A 2 3.39 3.35 -3.04
N VAL A 3 4.58 3.98 -2.97
CA VAL A 3 4.67 5.45 -2.91
C VAL A 3 4.04 6.11 -4.15
N LEU A 4 4.21 5.51 -5.32
CA LEU A 4 3.63 6.04 -6.56
C LEU A 4 2.10 6.02 -6.51
N ILE A 5 1.48 4.92 -6.06
CA ILE A 5 0.01 4.87 -5.97
C ILE A 5 -0.54 5.80 -4.89
N LEU A 6 0.20 6.02 -3.80
CA LEU A 6 -0.16 7.04 -2.82
C LEU A 6 -0.12 8.44 -3.45
N LEU A 7 0.95 8.78 -4.16
CA LEU A 7 1.04 10.08 -4.85
C LEU A 7 -0.08 10.24 -5.89
N VAL A 8 -0.34 9.23 -6.72
CA VAL A 8 -1.43 9.25 -7.70
C VAL A 8 -2.79 9.44 -7.02
N GLY A 9 -3.03 8.76 -5.90
CA GLY A 9 -4.23 8.95 -5.08
C GLY A 9 -4.37 10.40 -4.60
N VAL A 10 -3.33 10.94 -3.96
CA VAL A 10 -3.34 12.31 -3.42
C VAL A 10 -3.57 13.33 -4.52
N PHE A 11 -2.76 13.29 -5.59
CA PHE A 11 -2.92 14.24 -6.70
C PHE A 11 -4.26 14.07 -7.42
N GLY A 12 -4.75 12.84 -7.57
CA GLY A 12 -6.04 12.56 -8.18
C GLY A 12 -7.20 13.20 -7.41
N TYR A 13 -7.25 13.02 -6.09
CA TYR A 13 -8.30 13.65 -5.27
C TYR A 13 -8.16 15.18 -5.21
N MET A 14 -6.93 15.72 -5.21
CA MET A 14 -6.73 17.17 -5.27
C MET A 14 -7.22 17.77 -6.60
N MET A 15 -7.06 17.06 -7.72
CA MET A 15 -7.45 17.57 -9.04
C MET A 15 -8.92 17.30 -9.42
N ILE A 16 -9.48 16.16 -8.99
CA ILE A 16 -10.81 15.71 -9.39
C ILE A 16 -11.87 16.18 -8.40
N SER A 17 -11.53 16.22 -7.11
CA SER A 17 -12.49 16.45 -6.01
C SER A 17 -12.23 17.75 -5.25
N ASP A 18 -11.25 18.56 -5.66
CA ASP A 18 -10.80 19.79 -4.98
C ASP A 18 -10.44 19.58 -3.49
N TYR A 19 -9.94 18.39 -3.13
CA TYR A 19 -9.56 18.10 -1.75
C TYR A 19 -8.35 18.93 -1.34
N THR A 20 -8.30 19.34 -0.07
CA THR A 20 -7.06 19.84 0.51
C THR A 20 -6.00 18.74 0.49
N ALA A 21 -4.71 19.11 0.52
CA ALA A 21 -3.63 18.12 0.50
C ALA A 21 -3.72 17.11 1.66
N ILE A 22 -4.20 17.56 2.83
CA ILE A 22 -4.42 16.70 4.01
C ILE A 22 -5.58 15.75 3.76
N ASP A 23 -6.72 16.23 3.26
CA ASP A 23 -7.91 15.40 3.00
C ASP A 23 -7.65 14.39 1.90
N ALA A 24 -6.94 14.79 0.84
CA ALA A 24 -6.53 13.92 -0.26
C ALA A 24 -5.58 12.82 0.22
N LEU A 25 -4.61 13.18 1.07
CA LEU A 25 -3.72 12.19 1.69
C LEU A 25 -4.50 11.24 2.59
N TYR A 26 -5.36 11.77 3.46
CA TYR A 26 -6.15 10.96 4.37
C TYR A 26 -7.08 10.00 3.61
N MET A 27 -7.84 10.49 2.63
CA MET A 27 -8.71 9.68 1.76
C MET A 27 -7.92 8.59 1.03
N THR A 28 -6.76 8.93 0.48
CA THR A 28 -5.89 7.96 -0.20
C THR A 28 -5.41 6.89 0.76
N VAL A 29 -4.94 7.26 1.96
CA VAL A 29 -4.44 6.32 2.96
C VAL A 29 -5.56 5.36 3.38
N ILE A 30 -6.73 5.86 3.79
CA ILE A 30 -7.83 4.99 4.24
C ILE A 30 -8.34 4.06 3.14
N THR A 31 -8.24 4.48 1.87
CA THR A 31 -8.60 3.67 0.71
C THR A 31 -7.56 2.57 0.45
N VAL A 32 -6.28 2.94 0.30
CA VAL A 32 -5.19 2.01 -0.05
C VAL A 32 -4.91 1.01 1.07
N THR A 33 -5.06 1.43 2.33
CA THR A 33 -4.87 0.56 3.50
C THR A 33 -6.09 -0.29 3.84
N THR A 34 -7.19 -0.15 3.09
CA THR A 34 -8.46 -0.85 3.33
C THR A 34 -9.11 -0.56 4.69
N VAL A 35 -8.68 0.51 5.38
CA VAL A 35 -9.30 0.94 6.66
C VAL A 35 -10.74 1.43 6.43
N GLY A 36 -10.96 2.22 5.36
CA GLY A 36 -12.30 2.50 4.86
C GLY A 36 -13.24 3.23 5.83
N PHE A 37 -12.81 4.32 6.47
CA PHE A 37 -13.69 5.14 7.34
C PHE A 37 -14.83 5.87 6.62
N GLY A 38 -14.93 5.74 5.29
CA GLY A 38 -15.88 6.45 4.45
C GLY A 38 -15.25 7.62 3.71
N GLU A 39 -16.07 8.31 2.93
CA GLU A 39 -15.65 9.46 2.12
C GLU A 39 -15.40 10.68 3.02
N VAL A 40 -14.25 11.34 2.86
CA VAL A 40 -13.89 12.55 3.64
C VAL A 40 -14.80 13.74 3.26
N VAL A 41 -15.13 13.83 1.98
CA VAL A 41 -16.05 14.80 1.38
C VAL A 41 -16.94 14.01 0.40
N PRO A 42 -18.19 14.41 0.14
CA PRO A 42 -19.05 13.69 -0.80
C PRO A 42 -18.40 13.54 -2.19
N LEU A 43 -18.26 12.29 -2.65
CA LEU A 43 -17.69 12.00 -3.96
C LEU A 43 -18.73 12.21 -5.07
N ASP A 44 -18.36 13.02 -6.07
CA ASP A 44 -19.09 13.12 -7.33
C ASP A 44 -18.84 11.89 -8.22
N ASN A 45 -19.51 11.83 -9.38
CA ASN A 45 -19.41 10.66 -10.26
C ASN A 45 -17.98 10.41 -10.77
N ASN A 46 -17.22 11.48 -11.05
CA ASN A 46 -15.85 11.36 -11.53
C ASN A 46 -14.92 10.84 -10.42
N SER A 47 -15.07 11.37 -9.21
CA SER A 47 -14.29 10.94 -8.04
C SER A 47 -14.58 9.49 -7.67
N LYS A 48 -15.84 9.04 -7.83
CA LYS A 48 -16.21 7.62 -7.64
C LYS A 48 -15.51 6.71 -8.63
N ILE A 49 -15.53 7.05 -9.92
CA ILE A 49 -14.84 6.27 -10.96
C ILE A 49 -13.34 6.21 -10.67
N PHE A 50 -12.73 7.33 -10.33
CA PHE A 50 -11.33 7.38 -9.92
C PHE A 50 -11.04 6.47 -8.71
N THR A 51 -11.87 6.58 -7.68
CA THR A 51 -11.75 5.78 -6.45
C THR A 51 -11.85 4.28 -6.75
N ILE A 52 -12.75 3.86 -7.65
CA ILE A 52 -12.86 2.46 -8.08
C ILE A 52 -11.54 1.97 -8.69
N PHE A 53 -10.95 2.73 -9.61
CA PHE A 53 -9.65 2.37 -10.20
C PHE A 53 -8.52 2.35 -9.17
N LEU A 54 -8.51 3.32 -8.25
CA LEU A 54 -7.52 3.39 -7.17
C LEU A 54 -7.62 2.16 -6.26
N ILE A 55 -8.83 1.72 -5.90
CA ILE A 55 -9.05 0.51 -5.10
C ILE A 55 -8.53 -0.74 -5.84
N LEU A 56 -8.93 -0.93 -7.10
CA LEU A 56 -8.55 -2.12 -7.87
C LEU A 56 -7.03 -2.22 -8.09
N THR A 57 -6.36 -1.09 -8.31
CA THR A 57 -4.90 -1.08 -8.51
C THR A 57 -4.14 -1.19 -7.19
N SER A 58 -4.63 -0.56 -6.13
CA SER A 58 -3.98 -0.58 -4.81
C SER A 58 -3.99 -1.96 -4.17
N ILE A 59 -5.09 -2.71 -4.25
CA ILE A 59 -5.16 -4.04 -3.65
C ILE A 59 -4.14 -5.01 -4.26
N VAL A 60 -3.90 -4.93 -5.56
CA VAL A 60 -2.88 -5.74 -6.26
C VAL A 60 -1.48 -5.36 -5.79
N ILE A 61 -1.18 -4.05 -5.70
CA ILE A 61 0.14 -3.55 -5.30
C ILE A 61 0.42 -3.86 -3.82
N VAL A 62 -0.56 -3.68 -2.93
CA VAL A 62 -0.44 -4.00 -1.51
C VAL A 62 -0.27 -5.51 -1.32
N GLY A 63 -1.05 -6.34 -2.02
CA GLY A 63 -0.89 -7.80 -2.00
C GLY A 63 0.52 -8.23 -2.41
N TYR A 64 1.02 -7.70 -3.52
CA TYR A 64 2.39 -7.96 -3.96
C TYR A 64 3.46 -7.53 -2.95
N ALA A 65 3.29 -6.35 -2.34
CA ALA A 65 4.21 -5.87 -1.31
C ALA A 65 4.23 -6.78 -0.08
N LEU A 66 3.06 -7.26 0.37
CA LEU A 66 2.94 -8.21 1.47
C LEU A 66 3.62 -9.55 1.14
N SER A 67 3.44 -10.08 -0.07
CA SER A 67 4.14 -11.29 -0.52
C SER A 67 5.66 -11.12 -0.48
N THR A 68 6.16 -9.99 -0.99
CA THR A 68 7.60 -9.69 -0.99
C THR A 68 8.16 -9.56 0.43
N ILE A 69 7.43 -8.90 1.33
CA ILE A 69 7.84 -8.78 2.75
C ILE A 69 7.86 -10.16 3.41
N THR A 70 6.86 -11.00 3.14
CA THR A 70 6.76 -12.35 3.72
C THR A 70 7.92 -13.23 3.24
N GLU A 71 8.21 -13.23 1.93
CA GLU A 71 9.35 -13.94 1.36
C GLU A 71 10.68 -13.45 1.95
N TYR A 72 10.84 -12.14 2.13
CA TYR A 72 12.03 -11.56 2.74
C TYR A 72 12.23 -12.04 4.19
N ILE A 73 11.17 -12.07 5.00
CA ILE A 73 11.23 -12.56 6.39
C ILE A 73 11.61 -14.05 6.41
N LEU A 74 10.91 -14.88 5.63
CA LEU A 74 11.19 -16.33 5.56
C LEU A 74 12.60 -16.64 5.07
N SER A 75 13.13 -15.84 4.14
CA SER A 75 14.48 -15.99 3.61
C SER A 75 15.55 -15.69 4.67
N LYS A 76 15.31 -14.73 5.56
CA LYS A 76 16.26 -14.39 6.63
C LYS A 76 16.41 -15.51 7.64
N ASP A 77 15.27 -16.07 8.09
CA ASP A 77 15.26 -17.15 9.07
C ASP A 77 16.05 -18.38 8.55
N HIS A 78 15.84 -18.76 7.29
CA HIS A 78 16.59 -19.88 6.68
C HIS A 78 18.09 -19.61 6.59
N ILE A 79 18.50 -18.39 6.23
CA ILE A 79 19.93 -18.03 6.14
C ILE A 79 20.59 -18.02 7.53
N GLU A 80 19.88 -17.57 8.55
CA GLU A 80 20.37 -17.56 9.93
C GLU A 80 20.53 -18.98 10.49
N GLU A 81 19.57 -19.86 10.24
CA GLU A 81 19.65 -21.27 10.62
C GLU A 81 20.83 -21.99 9.95
N LEU A 82 21.07 -21.73 8.65
CA LEU A 82 22.21 -22.28 7.92
C LEU A 82 23.56 -21.76 8.45
N LYS A 83 23.64 -20.50 8.86
CA LYS A 83 24.84 -19.93 9.50
C LYS A 83 25.13 -20.60 10.83
N GLN A 84 24.11 -20.80 11.67
CA GLN A 84 24.29 -21.47 12.97
C GLN A 84 24.76 -22.92 12.80
N LYS A 85 24.17 -23.68 11.87
CA LYS A 85 24.60 -25.06 11.55
C LYS A 85 26.06 -25.13 11.07
N LYS A 86 26.53 -24.14 10.31
CA LYS A 86 27.94 -24.06 9.87
C LYS A 86 28.90 -23.71 11.01
N MET A 87 28.49 -22.86 11.94
CA MET A 87 29.30 -22.52 13.12
C MET A 87 29.45 -23.70 14.08
N GLN A 88 28.39 -24.47 14.30
CA GLN A 88 28.43 -25.66 15.17
C GLN A 88 29.30 -26.79 14.62
N LYS A 89 29.43 -26.93 13.30
CA LYS A 89 30.30 -27.94 12.66
C LYS A 89 31.79 -27.58 12.65
N LYS A 90 32.15 -26.34 13.04
CA LYS A 90 33.54 -25.85 13.00
C LYS A 90 34.25 -25.92 14.37
N ASN A 91 33.52 -26.25 15.43
CA ASN A 91 34.04 -26.59 16.76
C ASN A 91 34.06 -28.12 16.94
#